data_AF-A0A8C7TWN8-F1
#
_entry.id   AF-A0A8C7TWN8-F1
#
_cell.length_a   1.000
_cell.length_b   1.000
_cell.length_c   1.000
_cell.angle_alpha   90.00
_cell.angle_beta   90.00
_cell.angle_gamma   90.00
#
_symmetry.space_group_name_H-M   'P 1'
#
loop_
_entity.id
_entity.type
_entity.pdbx_description
1 polymer ?
#
loop_
_entity_poly.entity_id
_entity_poly.type
_entity_poly.pdbx_seq_one_letter_code
_entity_poly.pdbx_strand_id
1 'polypeptide(L)'
;MERDILDVLEQIGYDGPLQDEETLVKACEGGLSSPEYINLCMWFKSRLTPLCDLEESSTSGYGDTDGLRFEMSGMLKELECPYQGLVSGILQGGLQNKEDHLKLVLFLSSEVQAAQIVKSRLVEDKQHKDRNDLQAICETLKLPQPRGQEVVELFSGIEQKINAVFQELPNDHIGKPVLKNNLDSEQWERLEQINTVLSSQYECRRRLLIKRLDVTVQSFGWSDRAKERVDCMARAYQPKRHSLAQMSSVGMAHLLAAREDICNVVKTSSGSSRENTACAVNKILMGRVPDRGGRPSEIDAPLPEMPAWQKRQDGGFGGRGGGGGGRGGGGSWGGGGSWGGGGSWGGGKSGWRGGGGVGGGAGWGHGGKRGRYQY
;
A
#
# COMPACT_ATOMS: atom_id res chain seq x y z
N MET A 1 31.58 -2.33 -17.65
CA MET A 1 31.93 -2.44 -16.23
C MET A 1 32.72 -1.19 -15.81
N GLU A 2 33.84 -0.90 -16.46
CA GLU A 2 34.71 0.23 -16.12
C GLU A 2 34.03 1.59 -16.26
N ARG A 3 33.35 1.84 -17.39
CA ARG A 3 32.58 3.08 -17.60
C ARG A 3 31.43 3.22 -16.62
N ASP A 4 30.72 2.13 -16.36
CA ASP A 4 29.63 2.13 -15.38
C ASP A 4 30.14 2.47 -13.97
N ILE A 5 31.32 1.97 -13.60
CA ILE A 5 31.99 2.31 -12.34
C ILE A 5 32.35 3.79 -12.30
N LEU A 6 32.92 4.34 -13.37
CA LEU A 6 33.30 5.76 -13.43
C LEU A 6 32.07 6.67 -13.32
N ASP A 7 30.99 6.35 -14.02
CA ASP A 7 29.72 7.08 -13.93
C ASP A 7 29.18 7.06 -12.50
N VAL A 8 29.25 5.91 -11.81
CA VAL A 8 28.81 5.80 -10.42
C VAL A 8 29.74 6.59 -9.50
N LEU A 9 31.07 6.48 -9.66
CA LEU A 9 32.07 7.22 -8.88
C LEU A 9 31.86 8.74 -8.97
N GLU A 10 31.60 9.26 -10.17
CA GLU A 10 31.25 10.67 -10.38
C GLU A 10 29.95 11.04 -9.62
N GLN A 11 28.92 10.22 -9.75
CA GLN A 11 27.62 10.44 -9.10
C GLN A 11 27.68 10.43 -7.57
N ILE A 12 28.52 9.56 -6.98
CA ILE A 12 28.71 9.50 -5.52
C ILE A 12 29.73 10.53 -5.01
N GLY A 13 30.29 11.36 -5.90
CA GLY A 13 31.17 12.48 -5.57
C GLY A 13 32.61 12.08 -5.24
N TYR A 14 33.15 11.09 -5.94
CA TYR A 14 34.57 10.75 -5.86
C TYR A 14 35.42 11.80 -6.58
N ASP A 15 36.40 12.38 -5.89
CA ASP A 15 37.28 13.46 -6.37
C ASP A 15 38.76 13.02 -6.44
N GLY A 16 39.04 11.73 -6.31
CA GLY A 16 40.38 11.17 -6.36
C GLY A 16 40.94 10.98 -7.78
N PRO A 17 42.13 10.36 -7.91
CA PRO A 17 42.88 10.30 -9.17
C PRO A 17 42.34 9.29 -10.20
N LEU A 18 41.38 8.43 -9.84
CA LEU A 18 40.83 7.37 -10.69
C LEU A 18 39.56 7.84 -11.42
N GLN A 19 39.70 8.82 -12.32
CA GLN A 19 38.57 9.45 -13.03
C GLN A 19 38.45 9.02 -14.50
N ASP A 20 39.45 8.32 -15.03
CA ASP A 20 39.48 7.86 -16.42
C ASP A 20 39.67 6.33 -16.50
N GLU A 21 39.28 5.77 -17.64
CA GLU A 21 39.27 4.32 -17.85
C GLU A 21 40.69 3.73 -17.75
N GLU A 22 41.71 4.45 -18.22
CA GLU A 22 43.10 3.99 -18.21
C GLU A 22 43.67 3.93 -16.79
N THR A 23 43.46 4.97 -15.98
CA THR A 23 43.93 5.03 -14.60
C THR A 23 43.22 4.03 -13.70
N LEU A 24 41.89 3.88 -13.84
CA LEU A 24 41.10 2.90 -13.09
C LEU A 24 41.54 1.46 -13.40
N VAL A 25 41.71 1.14 -14.68
CA VAL A 25 42.16 -0.19 -15.12
C VAL A 25 43.54 -0.50 -14.57
N LYS A 26 44.49 0.44 -14.68
CA LYS A 26 45.86 0.28 -14.18
C LYS A 26 45.90 0.06 -12.65
N ALA A 27 45.06 0.78 -11.91
CA ALA A 27 44.94 0.59 -10.47
C ALA A 27 44.33 -0.78 -10.12
N CYS A 28 43.31 -1.22 -10.86
CA CYS A 28 42.68 -2.53 -10.67
C CYS A 28 43.57 -3.70 -11.12
N GLU A 29 44.49 -3.50 -12.07
CA GLU A 29 45.53 -4.49 -12.40
C GLU A 29 46.55 -4.65 -11.26
N GLY A 30 46.89 -3.54 -10.59
CA GLY A 30 47.78 -3.53 -9.42
C GLY A 30 47.12 -3.96 -8.10
N GLY A 31 45.78 -3.90 -8.01
CA GLY A 31 45.01 -4.33 -6.84
C GLY A 31 45.53 -3.73 -5.52
N LEU A 32 45.61 -4.54 -4.46
CA LEU A 32 46.17 -4.13 -3.16
C LEU A 32 47.68 -3.85 -3.17
N SER A 33 48.36 -3.92 -4.32
CA SER A 33 49.73 -3.44 -4.51
C SER A 33 49.79 -2.05 -5.17
N SER A 34 48.67 -1.54 -5.71
CA SER A 34 48.55 -0.16 -6.19
C SER A 34 48.12 0.76 -5.05
N PRO A 35 48.88 1.85 -4.78
CA PRO A 35 48.49 2.82 -3.77
C PRO A 35 47.19 3.55 -4.14
N GLU A 36 46.93 3.76 -5.43
CA GLU A 36 45.69 4.38 -5.91
C GLU A 36 44.46 3.52 -5.61
N TYR A 37 44.57 2.20 -5.81
CA TYR A 37 43.50 1.26 -5.49
C TYR A 37 43.25 1.14 -3.98
N ILE A 38 44.31 1.13 -3.17
CA ILE A 38 44.20 1.17 -1.71
C ILE A 38 43.46 2.43 -1.25
N ASN A 39 43.82 3.59 -1.80
CA ASN A 39 43.18 4.86 -1.45
C ASN A 39 41.70 4.88 -1.83
N LEU A 40 41.32 4.27 -2.96
CA LEU A 40 39.92 4.13 -3.35
C LEU A 40 39.14 3.24 -2.36
N CYS A 41 39.70 2.10 -1.94
CA CYS A 41 39.08 1.23 -0.92
C CYS A 41 38.90 1.94 0.42
N MET A 42 39.91 2.69 0.86
CA MET A 42 39.84 3.52 2.07
C MET A 42 38.77 4.61 1.97
N TRP A 43 38.66 5.22 0.79
CA TRP A 43 37.61 6.20 0.52
C TRP A 43 36.22 5.58 0.61
N PHE A 44 35.99 4.40 0.03
CA PHE A 44 34.72 3.69 0.18
C PHE A 44 34.40 3.38 1.65
N LYS A 45 35.36 2.87 2.42
CA LYS A 45 35.19 2.65 3.86
C LYS A 45 34.76 3.94 4.57
N SER A 46 35.47 5.04 4.34
CA SER A 46 35.15 6.34 4.96
C SER A 46 33.74 6.85 4.64
N ARG A 47 33.20 6.49 3.47
CA ARG A 47 31.83 6.84 3.07
C ARG A 47 30.79 5.88 3.63
N LEU A 48 31.05 4.58 3.65
CA LEU A 48 30.11 3.56 4.08
C LEU A 48 29.93 3.50 5.59
N THR A 49 31.00 3.68 6.37
CA THR A 49 30.94 3.62 7.85
C THR A 49 29.83 4.53 8.43
N PRO A 50 29.76 5.85 8.11
CA PRO A 50 28.71 6.73 8.63
C PRO A 50 27.36 6.61 7.89
N LEU A 51 27.27 5.82 6.83
CA LEU A 51 26.03 5.63 6.05
C LEU A 51 25.29 4.34 6.43
N CYS A 52 26.03 3.29 6.81
CA CYS A 52 25.50 1.96 7.10
C CYS A 52 25.70 1.53 8.57
N ASP A 53 26.16 2.42 9.45
CA ASP A 53 26.44 2.17 10.88
C ASP A 53 27.36 0.94 11.11
N LEU A 54 28.37 0.79 10.24
CA LEU A 54 29.29 -0.35 10.26
C LEU A 54 30.20 -0.33 11.50
N GLU A 55 30.55 -1.51 12.02
CA GLU A 55 31.48 -1.60 13.16
C GLU A 55 32.86 -1.02 12.81
N GLU A 56 33.30 0.00 13.58
CA GLU A 56 34.63 0.61 13.42
C GLU A 56 35.73 -0.37 13.85
N SER A 57 36.27 -1.10 12.89
CA SER A 57 37.56 -1.77 13.04
C SER A 57 38.68 -0.73 12.87
N SER A 58 39.48 -0.58 13.93
CA SER A 58 40.60 0.35 14.11
C SER A 58 41.37 0.63 12.82
N THR A 59 41.49 1.90 12.43
CA THR A 59 42.26 2.35 11.25
C THR A 59 43.67 1.80 11.25
N SER A 60 43.93 0.82 10.38
CA SER A 60 45.28 0.46 9.96
C SER A 60 46.00 1.70 9.41
N GLY A 61 47.24 1.93 9.87
CA GLY A 61 48.07 3.04 9.41
C GLY A 61 48.50 2.85 7.95
N TYR A 62 48.91 3.95 7.31
CA TYR A 62 49.51 3.93 5.97
C TYR A 62 50.61 2.85 5.88
N GLY A 63 50.34 1.77 5.15
CA GLY A 63 51.30 0.67 4.91
C GLY A 63 50.92 -0.72 5.47
N ASP A 64 49.84 -0.85 6.25
CA ASP A 64 49.36 -2.16 6.72
C ASP A 64 48.31 -2.76 5.78
N THR A 65 48.81 -3.42 4.72
CA THR A 65 47.97 -4.08 3.72
C THR A 65 47.17 -5.26 4.27
N ASP A 66 47.65 -5.92 5.33
CA ASP A 66 46.98 -7.07 5.93
C ASP A 66 45.85 -6.64 6.87
N GLY A 67 46.03 -5.54 7.60
CA GLY A 67 44.95 -4.86 8.33
C GLY A 67 43.81 -4.43 7.41
N LEU A 68 44.14 -3.79 6.28
CA LEU A 68 43.15 -3.38 5.28
C LEU A 68 42.36 -4.56 4.71
N ARG A 69 43.00 -5.70 4.45
CA ARG A 69 42.30 -6.92 3.98
C ARG A 69 41.27 -7.40 4.98
N PHE A 70 41.62 -7.40 6.27
CA PHE A 70 40.72 -7.83 7.33
C PHE A 70 39.53 -6.89 7.48
N GLU A 71 39.79 -5.58 7.48
CA GLU A 71 38.75 -4.53 7.53
C GLU A 71 37.80 -4.63 6.33
N MET A 72 38.34 -4.73 5.12
CA MET A 72 37.55 -4.86 3.89
C MET A 72 36.72 -6.14 3.90
N SER A 73 37.27 -7.26 4.38
CA SER A 73 36.49 -8.49 4.51
C SER A 73 35.39 -8.40 5.56
N GLY A 74 35.60 -7.69 6.66
CA GLY A 74 34.58 -7.43 7.68
C GLY A 74 33.44 -6.62 7.09
N MET A 75 33.77 -5.49 6.45
CA MET A 75 32.82 -4.61 5.78
C MET A 75 32.00 -5.36 4.70
N LEU A 76 32.64 -6.18 3.86
CA LEU A 76 31.90 -6.95 2.86
C LEU A 76 30.95 -8.00 3.45
N LYS A 77 31.27 -8.56 4.63
CA LYS A 77 30.36 -9.50 5.32
C LYS A 77 29.16 -8.76 5.93
N GLU A 78 29.41 -7.60 6.52
CA GLU A 78 28.38 -6.76 7.13
C GLU A 78 27.43 -6.16 6.09
N LEU A 79 27.95 -5.82 4.90
CA LEU A 79 27.16 -5.40 3.74
C LEU A 79 26.53 -6.58 2.97
N GLU A 80 26.58 -7.80 3.51
CA GLU A 80 26.02 -9.02 2.91
C GLU A 80 26.42 -9.26 1.44
N CYS A 81 27.71 -9.02 1.12
CA CYS A 81 28.21 -9.12 -0.26
C CYS A 81 27.87 -10.49 -0.90
N PRO A 82 27.15 -10.50 -2.04
CA PRO A 82 26.66 -11.74 -2.65
C PRO A 82 27.80 -12.56 -3.28
N TYR A 83 28.95 -11.93 -3.55
CA TYR A 83 30.10 -12.56 -4.17
C TYR A 83 30.97 -13.24 -3.10
N GLN A 84 30.64 -14.50 -2.77
CA GLN A 84 31.37 -15.33 -1.80
C GLN A 84 32.88 -15.44 -2.12
N GLY A 85 33.24 -15.41 -3.40
CA GLY A 85 34.63 -15.40 -3.87
C GLY A 85 35.39 -14.10 -3.59
N LEU A 86 34.71 -12.94 -3.49
CA LEU A 86 35.35 -11.67 -3.16
C LEU A 86 35.70 -11.59 -1.67
N VAL A 87 34.78 -12.03 -0.80
CA VAL A 87 34.97 -11.99 0.66
C VAL A 87 36.14 -12.88 1.09
N SER A 88 36.16 -14.12 0.60
CA SER A 88 37.26 -15.06 0.86
C SER A 88 38.54 -14.69 0.11
N GLY A 89 38.41 -14.18 -1.12
CA GLY A 89 39.52 -13.76 -1.98
C GLY A 89 40.33 -12.58 -1.43
N ILE A 90 39.71 -11.60 -0.77
CA ILE A 90 40.43 -10.48 -0.14
C ILE A 90 41.32 -10.97 1.02
N LEU A 91 40.81 -11.88 1.86
CA LEU A 91 41.55 -12.40 3.03
C LEU A 91 42.70 -13.32 2.63
N GLN A 92 42.49 -14.14 1.60
CA GLN A 92 43.41 -15.23 1.23
C GLN A 92 44.36 -14.83 0.08
N GLY A 93 44.32 -13.58 -0.38
CA GLY A 93 45.10 -13.13 -1.54
C GLY A 93 44.65 -13.76 -2.87
N GLY A 94 43.38 -14.18 -2.94
CA GLY A 94 42.77 -14.82 -4.11
C GLY A 94 42.25 -13.84 -5.17
N LEU A 95 42.20 -12.54 -4.89
CA LEU A 95 41.95 -11.52 -5.91
C LEU A 95 43.22 -11.33 -6.76
N GLN A 96 43.36 -12.12 -7.83
CA GLN A 96 44.55 -12.07 -8.68
C GLN A 96 44.32 -11.33 -10.00
N ASN A 97 43.06 -11.18 -10.41
CA ASN A 97 42.72 -10.66 -11.72
C ASN A 97 42.05 -9.29 -11.62
N LYS A 98 42.32 -8.43 -12.62
CA LYS A 98 41.68 -7.12 -12.82
C LYS A 98 40.15 -7.19 -12.65
N GLU A 99 39.51 -8.22 -13.20
CA GLU A 99 38.06 -8.38 -13.13
C GLU A 99 37.53 -8.50 -11.70
N ASP A 100 38.25 -9.14 -10.79
CA ASP A 100 37.79 -9.33 -9.42
C ASP A 100 37.94 -8.04 -8.60
N HIS A 101 38.99 -7.26 -8.87
CA HIS A 101 39.14 -5.90 -8.34
C HIS A 101 38.03 -4.96 -8.86
N LEU A 102 37.68 -5.04 -10.14
CA LEU A 102 36.58 -4.25 -10.69
C LEU A 102 35.22 -4.64 -10.10
N LYS A 103 34.96 -5.94 -9.88
CA LYS A 103 33.73 -6.40 -9.21
C LYS A 103 33.63 -5.85 -7.78
N LEU A 104 34.76 -5.80 -7.06
CA LEU A 104 34.80 -5.23 -5.71
C LEU A 104 34.44 -3.74 -5.73
N VAL A 105 35.08 -2.97 -6.63
CA VAL A 105 34.81 -1.52 -6.78
C VAL A 105 33.36 -1.28 -7.19
N LEU A 106 32.84 -2.06 -8.15
CA LEU A 106 31.45 -1.97 -8.57
C LEU A 106 30.49 -2.21 -7.40
N PHE A 107 30.69 -3.28 -6.64
CA PHE A 107 29.87 -3.58 -5.47
C PHE A 107 29.89 -2.43 -4.45
N LEU A 108 31.08 -1.99 -4.02
CA LEU A 108 31.21 -0.94 -3.01
C LEU A 108 30.64 0.41 -3.48
N SER A 109 30.84 0.76 -4.75
CA SER A 109 30.27 1.97 -5.34
C SER A 109 28.73 1.92 -5.37
N SER A 110 28.14 0.76 -5.70
CA SER A 110 26.70 0.57 -5.67
C SER A 110 26.12 0.61 -4.26
N GLU A 111 26.82 0.08 -3.26
CA GLU A 111 26.40 0.15 -1.86
C GLU A 111 26.44 1.59 -1.32
N VAL A 112 27.48 2.37 -1.67
CA VAL A 112 27.52 3.81 -1.31
C VAL A 112 26.33 4.54 -1.92
N GLN A 113 26.05 4.30 -3.20
CA GLN A 113 24.93 4.93 -3.89
C GLN A 113 23.59 4.54 -3.26
N ALA A 114 23.38 3.25 -2.96
CA ALA A 114 22.17 2.77 -2.29
C ALA A 114 22.00 3.39 -0.90
N ALA A 115 23.06 3.42 -0.09
CA ALA A 115 23.02 4.00 1.25
C ALA A 115 22.75 5.51 1.23
N GLN A 116 23.32 6.25 0.26
CA GLN A 116 23.00 7.66 0.04
C GLN A 116 21.51 7.88 -0.32
N ILE A 117 20.93 7.04 -1.19
CA ILE A 117 19.50 7.11 -1.55
C ILE A 117 18.59 6.83 -0.36
N VAL A 118 18.93 5.84 0.47
CA VAL A 118 18.13 5.51 1.66
C VAL A 118 18.18 6.66 2.67
N LYS A 119 19.37 7.22 2.91
CA LYS A 119 19.55 8.35 3.84
C LYS A 119 18.85 9.62 3.35
N SER A 120 18.91 9.94 2.05
CA SER A 120 18.24 11.12 1.49
C SER A 120 16.71 11.01 1.61
N ARG A 121 16.12 9.83 1.34
CA ARG A 121 14.68 9.61 1.52
C ARG A 121 14.21 9.81 2.96
N LEU A 122 14.98 9.35 3.95
CA LEU A 122 14.66 9.54 5.37
C LEU A 122 14.70 11.00 5.80
N VAL A 123 15.61 11.79 5.22
CA VAL A 123 15.77 13.22 5.51
C VAL A 123 14.68 14.05 4.82
N GLU A 124 14.38 13.78 3.54
CA GLU A 124 13.35 14.49 2.79
C GLU A 124 11.94 14.30 3.39
N ASP A 125 11.61 13.09 3.86
CA ASP A 125 10.25 12.81 4.36
C ASP A 125 9.99 13.37 5.77
N LYS A 126 11.05 13.60 6.58
CA LYS A 126 10.95 14.10 7.97
C LYS A 126 11.26 15.59 8.13
N GLN A 127 12.24 16.15 7.42
CA GLN A 127 12.66 17.55 7.65
C GLN A 127 11.88 18.58 6.83
N HIS A 128 11.37 18.22 5.64
CA HIS A 128 10.70 19.20 4.78
C HIS A 128 9.23 19.43 5.11
N LYS A 129 8.47 18.44 5.59
CA LYS A 129 7.04 18.64 5.88
C LYS A 129 6.82 19.50 7.13
N ASP A 130 7.41 19.10 8.26
CA ASP A 130 7.14 19.75 9.57
C ASP A 130 7.68 21.18 9.65
N ARG A 131 8.84 21.45 9.03
CA ARG A 131 9.44 22.80 9.00
C ARG A 131 8.68 23.74 8.08
N ASN A 132 8.12 23.23 6.97
CA ASN A 132 7.33 24.01 6.05
C ASN A 132 5.97 24.41 6.66
N ASP A 133 5.32 23.52 7.42
CA ASP A 133 4.03 23.82 8.03
C ASP A 133 4.14 24.90 9.12
N LEU A 134 5.16 24.82 9.99
CA LEU A 134 5.41 25.87 10.98
C LEU A 134 5.77 27.21 10.33
N GLN A 135 6.56 27.17 9.25
CA GLN A 135 6.86 28.36 8.48
C GLN A 135 5.59 28.97 7.86
N ALA A 136 4.73 28.14 7.27
CA ALA A 136 3.46 28.58 6.69
C ALA A 136 2.52 29.18 7.75
N ILE A 137 2.46 28.59 8.95
CA ILE A 137 1.69 29.15 10.07
C ILE A 137 2.24 30.52 10.46
N CYS A 138 3.56 30.66 10.62
CA CYS A 138 4.18 31.94 10.98
C CYS A 138 3.96 33.00 9.91
N GLU A 139 4.11 32.65 8.62
CA GLU A 139 3.82 33.55 7.50
C GLU A 139 2.35 33.98 7.48
N THR A 140 1.42 33.05 7.70
CA THR A 140 -0.02 33.33 7.73
C THR A 140 -0.39 34.24 8.90
N LEU A 141 0.17 34.00 10.08
CA LEU A 141 -0.05 34.79 11.29
C LEU A 141 0.80 36.07 11.36
N LYS A 142 1.66 36.29 10.36
CA LYS A 142 2.64 37.40 10.27
C LYS A 142 3.57 37.45 11.49
N LEU A 143 3.98 36.29 11.97
CA LEU A 143 4.95 36.11 13.06
C LEU A 143 6.38 35.98 12.50
N PRO A 144 7.40 36.35 13.29
CA PRO A 144 8.79 36.15 12.88
C PRO A 144 9.07 34.66 12.64
N GLN A 145 9.91 34.40 11.64
CA GLN A 145 10.25 33.04 11.23
C GLN A 145 11.01 32.33 12.37
N PRO A 146 10.75 31.04 12.64
CA PRO A 146 11.39 30.31 13.73
C PRO A 146 12.87 30.09 13.42
N ARG A 147 13.73 31.00 13.90
CA ARG A 147 15.19 30.95 13.76
C ARG A 147 15.81 30.76 15.15
N GLY A 148 15.87 29.52 15.61
CA GLY A 148 16.54 29.16 16.86
C GLY A 148 15.84 29.59 18.14
N GLN A 149 14.58 30.02 18.06
CA GLN A 149 13.74 30.26 19.25
C GLN A 149 13.43 28.95 19.97
N GLU A 150 13.28 29.02 21.30
CA GLU A 150 12.81 27.89 22.08
C GLU A 150 11.39 27.51 21.65
N VAL A 151 11.08 26.21 21.58
CA VAL A 151 9.81 25.67 21.09
C VAL A 151 8.62 26.26 21.88
N VAL A 152 8.78 26.43 23.19
CA VAL A 152 7.73 26.97 24.08
C VAL A 152 7.38 28.41 23.75
N GLU A 153 8.39 29.26 23.52
CA GLU A 153 8.19 30.67 23.17
C GLU A 153 7.48 30.81 21.82
N LEU A 154 7.87 29.99 20.84
CA LEU A 154 7.24 29.99 19.52
C LEU A 154 5.76 29.64 19.59
N PHE A 155 5.41 28.53 20.26
CA PHE A 155 4.01 28.09 20.35
C PHE A 155 3.16 29.04 21.19
N SER A 156 3.70 29.63 22.25
CA SER A 156 2.97 30.65 23.03
C SER A 156 2.69 31.91 22.21
N GLY A 157 3.63 32.35 21.37
CA GLY A 157 3.43 33.47 20.43
C GLY A 157 2.35 33.16 19.39
N ILE A 158 2.35 31.94 18.85
CA ILE A 158 1.30 31.44 17.93
C ILE A 158 -0.07 31.45 18.61
N GLU A 159 -0.16 30.90 19.82
CA GLU A 159 -1.41 30.83 20.60
C GLU A 159 -1.97 32.23 20.88
N GLN A 160 -1.13 33.15 21.35
CA GLN A 160 -1.53 34.54 21.60
C GLN A 160 -2.07 35.22 20.33
N LYS A 161 -1.40 35.03 19.20
CA LYS A 161 -1.82 35.63 17.93
C LYS A 161 -3.14 35.05 17.43
N ILE A 162 -3.32 33.74 17.55
CA ILE A 162 -4.58 33.05 17.22
C ILE A 162 -5.72 33.57 18.09
N ASN A 163 -5.50 33.69 19.41
CA ASN A 163 -6.51 34.21 20.33
C ASN A 163 -6.90 35.67 20.03
N ALA A 164 -5.94 36.51 19.63
CA ALA A 164 -6.22 37.87 19.20
C ALA A 164 -7.09 37.90 17.93
N VAL A 165 -6.78 37.07 16.94
CA VAL A 165 -7.58 36.95 15.71
C VAL A 165 -8.99 36.45 16.00
N PHE A 166 -9.16 35.52 16.94
CA PHE A 166 -10.49 35.05 17.34
C PHE A 166 -11.35 36.13 17.98
N GLN A 167 -10.77 37.13 18.64
CA GLN A 167 -11.53 38.25 19.19
C GLN A 167 -12.07 39.20 18.12
N GLU A 168 -11.45 39.24 16.93
CA GLU A 168 -11.90 40.06 15.80
C GLU A 168 -12.99 39.37 14.97
N LEU A 169 -13.14 38.04 15.11
CA LEU A 169 -14.07 37.23 14.33
C LEU A 169 -15.44 37.11 15.02
N PRO A 170 -16.53 36.91 14.26
CA PRO A 170 -17.84 36.62 14.83
C PRO A 170 -17.84 35.36 15.72
N ASN A 171 -18.64 35.37 16.79
CA ASN A 171 -18.70 34.27 17.77
C ASN A 171 -19.02 32.88 17.18
N ASP A 172 -19.71 32.83 16.03
CA ASP A 172 -20.10 31.58 15.35
C ASP A 172 -19.21 31.25 14.14
N HIS A 173 -18.08 31.94 13.96
CA HIS A 173 -17.22 31.74 12.80
C HIS A 173 -16.53 30.37 12.79
N ILE A 174 -16.26 29.79 13.97
CA ILE A 174 -15.60 28.50 14.11
C ILE A 174 -16.46 27.57 14.95
N GLY A 175 -16.74 26.38 14.39
CA GLY A 175 -17.49 25.34 15.07
C GLY A 175 -16.77 24.85 16.34
N LYS A 176 -17.55 24.27 17.26
CA LYS A 176 -17.00 23.66 18.47
C LYS A 176 -16.16 22.43 18.09
N PRO A 177 -15.06 22.14 18.82
CA PRO A 177 -14.27 20.96 18.57
C PRO A 177 -15.08 19.69 18.84
N VAL A 178 -14.86 18.64 18.04
CA VAL A 178 -15.49 17.32 18.25
C VAL A 178 -14.96 16.68 19.53
N LEU A 179 -13.64 16.74 19.73
CA LEU A 179 -13.00 16.25 20.94
C LEU A 179 -13.05 17.33 22.03
N LYS A 180 -13.87 17.09 23.06
CA LYS A 180 -14.12 18.05 24.15
C LYS A 180 -13.33 17.76 25.41
N ASN A 181 -12.87 16.52 25.56
CA ASN A 181 -12.20 16.05 26.76
C ASN A 181 -10.69 16.06 26.55
N ASN A 182 -9.96 16.43 27.59
CA ASN A 182 -8.53 16.21 27.63
C ASN A 182 -8.28 14.71 27.84
N LEU A 183 -7.33 14.17 27.07
CA LEU A 183 -6.95 12.77 27.14
C LEU A 183 -5.72 12.63 28.03
N ASP A 184 -5.71 11.61 28.87
CA ASP A 184 -4.51 11.19 29.60
C ASP A 184 -3.54 10.42 28.68
N SER A 185 -2.32 10.16 29.16
CA SER A 185 -1.29 9.48 28.37
C SER A 185 -1.71 8.11 27.86
N GLU A 186 -2.45 7.33 28.66
CA GLU A 186 -2.91 5.99 28.28
C GLU A 186 -4.01 6.07 27.20
N GLN A 187 -4.91 7.05 27.31
CA GLN A 187 -5.94 7.31 26.32
C GLN A 187 -5.34 7.81 24.99
N TRP A 188 -4.29 8.63 25.03
CA TRP A 188 -3.56 9.04 23.83
C TRP A 188 -2.95 7.85 23.10
N GLU A 189 -2.29 6.94 23.83
CA GLU A 189 -1.71 5.74 23.26
C GLU A 189 -2.78 4.85 22.62
N ARG A 190 -3.90 4.62 23.33
CA ARG A 190 -5.03 3.86 22.79
C ARG A 190 -5.63 4.51 21.54
N LEU A 191 -5.72 5.84 21.51
CA LEU A 191 -6.26 6.57 20.37
C LEU A 191 -5.34 6.48 19.15
N GLU A 192 -4.03 6.52 19.36
CA GLU A 192 -3.03 6.31 18.30
C GLU A 192 -3.08 4.88 17.75
N GLN A 193 -3.27 3.88 18.63
CA GLN A 193 -3.51 2.49 18.22
C GLN A 193 -4.78 2.37 17.35
N ILE A 194 -5.88 3.01 17.75
CA ILE A 194 -7.12 3.05 16.96
C ILE A 194 -6.87 3.70 15.59
N ASN A 195 -6.18 4.85 15.56
CA ASN A 195 -5.85 5.55 14.32
C ASN A 195 -5.00 4.67 13.39
N THR A 196 -4.04 3.92 13.94
CA THR A 196 -3.20 2.98 13.19
C THR A 196 -4.02 1.88 12.55
N VAL A 197 -4.90 1.23 13.33
CA VAL A 197 -5.79 0.17 12.81
C VAL A 197 -6.72 0.72 11.74
N LEU A 198 -7.38 1.86 11.98
CA LEU A 198 -8.27 2.47 10.99
C LEU A 198 -7.52 2.87 9.72
N SER A 199 -6.36 3.49 9.85
CA SER A 199 -5.51 3.90 8.72
C SER A 199 -5.12 2.70 7.85
N SER A 200 -4.73 1.58 8.46
CA SER A 200 -4.41 0.35 7.72
C SER A 200 -5.63 -0.21 6.95
N GLN A 201 -6.82 -0.17 7.56
CA GLN A 201 -8.04 -0.58 6.89
C GLN A 201 -8.42 0.36 5.74
N TYR A 202 -8.30 1.68 5.94
CA TYR A 202 -8.56 2.67 4.91
C TYR A 202 -7.58 2.54 3.74
N GLU A 203 -6.30 2.29 4.01
CA GLU A 203 -5.30 2.02 2.98
C GLU A 203 -5.66 0.78 2.16
N CYS A 204 -6.04 -0.31 2.83
CA CYS A 204 -6.51 -1.53 2.16
C CYS A 204 -7.71 -1.25 1.24
N ARG A 205 -8.72 -0.51 1.74
CA ARG A 205 -9.89 -0.10 0.94
C ARG A 205 -9.49 0.79 -0.25
N ARG A 206 -8.59 1.76 -0.05
CA ARG A 206 -8.09 2.64 -1.12
C ARG A 206 -7.35 1.84 -2.19
N ARG A 207 -6.47 0.92 -1.79
CA ARG A 207 -5.77 0.01 -2.70
C ARG A 207 -6.73 -0.83 -3.53
N LEU A 208 -7.77 -1.39 -2.91
CA LEU A 208 -8.83 -2.12 -3.61
C LEU A 208 -9.52 -1.21 -4.63
N LEU A 209 -9.99 -0.02 -4.22
CA LEU A 209 -10.70 0.91 -5.11
C LEU A 209 -9.83 1.37 -6.29
N ILE A 210 -8.57 1.67 -6.04
CA ILE A 210 -7.59 2.02 -7.07
C ILE A 210 -7.39 0.83 -8.02
N LYS A 211 -7.24 -0.39 -7.51
CA LYS A 211 -7.10 -1.59 -8.35
C LYS A 211 -8.37 -1.87 -9.15
N ARG A 212 -9.55 -1.65 -8.57
CA ARG A 212 -10.84 -1.75 -9.25
C ARG A 212 -10.92 -0.74 -10.39
N LEU A 213 -10.48 0.49 -10.16
CA LEU A 213 -10.37 1.51 -11.21
C LEU A 213 -9.42 1.06 -12.32
N ASP A 214 -8.22 0.56 -11.98
CA ASP A 214 -7.24 0.04 -12.94
C ASP A 214 -7.87 -1.06 -13.84
N VAL A 215 -8.50 -2.06 -13.23
CA VAL A 215 -9.12 -3.18 -13.97
C VAL A 215 -10.33 -2.70 -14.79
N THR A 216 -11.08 -1.71 -14.31
CA THR A 216 -12.20 -1.12 -15.06
C THR A 216 -11.70 -0.38 -16.30
N VAL A 217 -10.58 0.34 -16.20
CA VAL A 217 -9.98 1.02 -17.37
C VAL A 217 -9.38 0.00 -18.34
N GLN A 218 -8.77 -1.07 -17.82
CA GLN A 218 -8.22 -2.16 -18.64
C GLN A 218 -9.31 -2.90 -19.44
N SER A 219 -10.49 -3.13 -18.87
CA SER A 219 -11.57 -3.87 -19.55
C SER A 219 -12.09 -3.14 -20.79
N PHE A 220 -12.01 -1.81 -20.84
CA PHE A 220 -12.35 -1.05 -22.05
C PHE A 220 -11.48 -1.45 -23.25
N GLY A 221 -10.23 -1.84 -23.01
CA GLY A 221 -9.29 -2.30 -24.05
C GLY A 221 -9.64 -3.65 -24.70
N TRP A 222 -10.72 -4.31 -24.26
CA TRP A 222 -11.17 -5.58 -24.85
C TRP A 222 -11.95 -5.38 -26.15
N SER A 223 -12.48 -4.18 -26.41
CA SER A 223 -13.15 -3.86 -27.67
C SER A 223 -12.15 -3.44 -28.74
N ASP A 224 -12.36 -3.86 -30.00
CA ASP A 224 -11.42 -3.56 -31.10
C ASP A 224 -11.29 -2.05 -31.36
N ARG A 225 -12.39 -1.31 -31.25
CA ARG A 225 -12.40 0.16 -31.32
C ARG A 225 -11.56 0.83 -30.23
N ALA A 226 -11.46 0.24 -29.04
CA ALA A 226 -10.68 0.82 -27.94
C ALA A 226 -9.19 0.48 -28.05
N LYS A 227 -8.83 -0.67 -28.65
CA LYS A 227 -7.43 -1.05 -28.90
C LYS A 227 -6.69 0.00 -29.74
N GLU A 228 -7.37 0.62 -30.70
CA GLU A 228 -6.84 1.72 -31.51
C GLU A 228 -6.65 3.04 -30.74
N ARG A 229 -7.24 3.16 -29.54
CA ARG A 229 -7.27 4.39 -28.72
C ARG A 229 -6.51 4.24 -27.39
N VAL A 230 -5.78 3.15 -27.19
CA VAL A 230 -5.11 2.82 -25.91
C VAL A 230 -4.20 3.96 -25.45
N ASP A 231 -3.41 4.55 -26.35
CA ASP A 231 -2.50 5.64 -25.99
C ASP A 231 -3.25 6.90 -25.53
N CYS A 232 -4.37 7.22 -26.17
CA CYS A 232 -5.22 8.34 -25.76
C CYS A 232 -5.83 8.10 -24.37
N MET A 233 -6.26 6.88 -24.11
CA MET A 233 -6.80 6.49 -22.80
C MET A 233 -5.73 6.52 -21.71
N ALA A 234 -4.54 6.00 -22.00
CA ALA A 234 -3.40 6.04 -21.08
C ALA A 234 -3.00 7.48 -20.77
N ARG A 235 -2.93 8.36 -21.78
CA ARG A 235 -2.62 9.79 -21.59
C ARG A 235 -3.63 10.50 -20.68
N ALA A 236 -4.91 10.13 -20.75
CA ALA A 236 -5.95 10.70 -19.88
C ALA A 236 -5.96 10.08 -18.47
N TYR A 237 -5.67 8.78 -18.36
CA TYR A 237 -5.79 8.02 -17.13
C TYR A 237 -4.55 8.13 -16.23
N GLN A 238 -3.36 7.96 -16.80
CA GLN A 238 -2.13 7.83 -16.03
C GLN A 238 -1.89 9.02 -15.08
N PRO A 239 -2.04 10.29 -15.50
CA PRO A 239 -1.84 11.42 -14.57
C PRO A 239 -2.75 11.34 -13.34
N LYS A 240 -4.04 10.97 -13.56
CA LYS A 240 -5.01 10.79 -12.46
C LYS A 240 -4.66 9.60 -11.60
N ARG A 241 -4.14 8.53 -12.20
CA ARG A 241 -3.74 7.33 -11.46
C ARG A 241 -2.54 7.59 -10.55
N HIS A 242 -1.58 8.40 -10.99
CA HIS A 242 -0.42 8.79 -10.18
C HIS A 242 -0.79 9.74 -9.05
N SER A 243 -1.83 10.58 -9.21
CA SER A 243 -2.31 11.44 -8.12
C SER A 243 -3.08 10.69 -7.02
N LEU A 244 -3.48 9.43 -7.26
CA LEU A 244 -4.22 8.64 -6.27
C LEU A 244 -3.26 7.96 -5.29
N ALA A 245 -3.14 8.54 -4.09
CA ALA A 245 -2.40 7.92 -2.99
C ALA A 245 -3.15 6.73 -2.38
N GLN A 246 -2.40 5.73 -1.92
CA GLN A 246 -2.96 4.60 -1.14
C GLN A 246 -3.08 4.96 0.34
N MET A 247 -2.10 5.70 0.87
CA MET A 247 -2.02 6.05 2.29
C MET A 247 -3.16 6.97 2.72
N SER A 248 -3.62 6.79 3.96
CA SER A 248 -4.53 7.72 4.61
C SER A 248 -3.81 9.04 4.88
N SER A 249 -4.46 10.16 4.58
CA SER A 249 -3.99 11.49 4.97
C SER A 249 -4.53 11.92 6.35
N VAL A 250 -5.43 11.12 6.94
CA VAL A 250 -6.05 11.43 8.24
C VAL A 250 -5.15 10.91 9.35
N GLY A 251 -4.90 11.77 10.34
CA GLY A 251 -4.10 11.45 11.52
C GLY A 251 -4.56 12.22 12.75
N MET A 252 -3.79 12.15 13.83
CA MET A 252 -4.17 12.71 15.13
C MET A 252 -4.40 14.23 15.09
N ALA A 253 -3.59 14.97 14.33
CA ALA A 253 -3.78 16.40 14.13
C ALA A 253 -5.14 16.74 13.50
N HIS A 254 -5.61 15.93 12.56
CA HIS A 254 -6.93 16.11 11.92
C HIS A 254 -8.07 15.86 12.90
N LEU A 255 -7.91 14.90 13.81
CA LEU A 255 -8.89 14.65 14.87
C LEU A 255 -8.99 15.85 15.84
N LEU A 256 -7.87 16.45 16.20
CA LEU A 256 -7.84 17.63 17.08
C LEU A 256 -8.40 18.87 16.40
N ALA A 257 -8.17 19.02 15.09
CA ALA A 257 -8.72 20.11 14.31
C ALA A 257 -10.22 19.95 13.98
N ALA A 258 -10.76 18.74 14.07
CA ALA A 258 -12.12 18.43 13.66
C ALA A 258 -13.17 19.19 14.49
N ARG A 259 -14.16 19.78 13.80
CA ARG A 259 -15.29 20.51 14.39
C ARG A 259 -16.60 19.73 14.23
N GLU A 260 -17.60 20.09 15.04
CA GLU A 260 -18.90 19.39 15.10
C GLU A 260 -19.64 19.30 13.75
N ASP A 261 -19.34 20.20 12.82
CA ASP A 261 -19.87 20.18 11.46
C ASP A 261 -19.49 18.91 10.68
N ILE A 262 -18.32 18.31 10.96
CA ILE A 262 -17.91 17.05 10.31
C ILE A 262 -18.84 15.88 10.67
N CYS A 263 -19.54 15.97 11.81
CA CYS A 263 -20.53 14.97 12.21
C CYS A 263 -21.82 15.09 11.37
N ASN A 264 -22.05 16.21 10.69
CA ASN A 264 -23.19 16.42 9.80
C ASN A 264 -22.90 15.83 8.41
N VAL A 265 -23.03 14.51 8.29
CA VAL A 265 -22.88 13.83 6.99
C VAL A 265 -24.13 14.05 6.14
N VAL A 266 -24.06 15.02 5.23
CA VAL A 266 -25.09 15.20 4.20
C VAL A 266 -25.01 14.03 3.23
N LYS A 267 -26.13 13.31 3.04
CA LYS A 267 -26.19 12.23 2.06
C LYS A 267 -25.86 12.78 0.68
N THR A 268 -24.85 12.21 0.02
CA THR A 268 -24.48 12.58 -1.36
C THR A 268 -25.60 12.32 -2.36
N SER A 269 -26.56 11.44 -2.03
CA SER A 269 -27.79 11.19 -2.78
C SER A 269 -28.95 12.13 -2.44
N SER A 270 -28.76 13.14 -1.58
CA SER A 270 -29.83 14.07 -1.21
C SER A 270 -30.28 14.88 -2.43
N GLY A 271 -31.58 15.21 -2.48
CA GLY A 271 -32.14 16.06 -3.54
C GLY A 271 -31.41 17.39 -3.64
N SER A 272 -31.07 18.01 -2.51
CA SER A 272 -30.33 19.28 -2.44
C SER A 272 -28.92 19.21 -3.04
N SER A 273 -28.21 18.10 -2.84
CA SER A 273 -26.89 17.89 -3.46
C SER A 273 -26.99 17.65 -4.98
N ARG A 274 -28.15 17.16 -5.44
CA ARG A 274 -28.40 16.81 -6.85
C ARG A 274 -29.06 17.92 -7.66
N GLU A 275 -29.65 18.92 -7.00
CA GLU A 275 -30.40 20.01 -7.61
C GLU A 275 -29.53 20.84 -8.58
N ASN A 276 -28.27 21.06 -8.23
CA ASN A 276 -27.32 21.87 -9.01
C ASN A 276 -26.21 21.06 -9.69
N THR A 277 -26.26 19.72 -9.69
CA THR A 277 -25.21 18.85 -10.27
C THR A 277 -25.62 18.24 -11.61
N ALA A 278 -26.36 19.00 -12.42
CA ALA A 278 -26.64 18.63 -13.81
C ALA A 278 -25.31 18.49 -14.57
N CYS A 279 -25.06 17.30 -15.13
CA CYS A 279 -23.87 17.03 -15.94
C CYS A 279 -24.24 16.29 -17.22
N ALA A 280 -23.27 16.12 -18.12
CA ALA A 280 -23.51 15.47 -19.42
C ALA A 280 -24.15 14.07 -19.30
N VAL A 281 -23.94 13.38 -18.17
CA VAL A 281 -24.50 12.06 -17.86
C VAL A 281 -25.81 12.16 -17.06
N ASN A 282 -25.86 13.01 -16.02
CA ASN A 282 -27.04 13.20 -15.17
C ASN A 282 -27.72 14.53 -15.51
N LYS A 283 -28.57 14.52 -16.54
CA LYS A 283 -29.26 15.73 -17.04
C LYS A 283 -30.56 16.04 -16.31
N ILE A 284 -31.21 15.04 -15.71
CA ILE A 284 -32.55 15.15 -15.14
C ILE A 284 -32.49 14.75 -13.67
N LEU A 285 -32.97 15.66 -12.80
CA LEU A 285 -33.20 15.35 -11.39
C LEU A 285 -34.45 14.48 -11.30
N MET A 286 -34.27 13.19 -11.06
CA MET A 286 -35.39 12.29 -10.78
C MET A 286 -35.97 12.66 -9.42
N GLY A 287 -37.25 13.04 -9.40
CA GLY A 287 -37.99 13.34 -8.18
C GLY A 287 -38.13 12.12 -7.26
N ARG A 288 -38.96 12.25 -6.22
CA ARG A 288 -39.22 11.15 -5.28
C ARG A 288 -39.80 9.94 -6.03
N VAL A 289 -38.98 8.92 -6.25
CA VAL A 289 -39.43 7.65 -6.84
C VAL A 289 -40.24 6.91 -5.78
N PRO A 290 -41.53 6.62 -6.02
CA PRO A 290 -42.32 5.80 -5.11
C PRO A 290 -41.66 4.45 -4.89
N ASP A 291 -41.79 3.89 -3.69
CA ASP A 291 -41.31 2.53 -3.42
C ASP A 291 -41.95 1.59 -4.44
N ARG A 292 -41.12 0.83 -5.17
CA ARG A 292 -41.59 -0.13 -6.19
C ARG A 292 -41.85 -1.51 -5.60
N GLY A 293 -41.73 -1.65 -4.27
CA GLY A 293 -41.90 -2.92 -3.58
C GLY A 293 -40.81 -3.91 -3.94
N GLY A 294 -41.05 -5.19 -3.66
CA GLY A 294 -40.12 -6.28 -3.96
C GLY A 294 -39.05 -6.49 -2.90
N ARG A 295 -39.23 -5.92 -1.70
CA ARG A 295 -38.41 -6.35 -0.56
C ARG A 295 -38.72 -7.82 -0.30
N PRO A 296 -37.71 -8.66 -0.04
CA PRO A 296 -37.95 -10.08 0.28
C PRO A 296 -38.91 -10.30 1.46
N SER A 297 -39.09 -9.31 2.33
CA SER A 297 -40.04 -9.31 3.44
C SER A 297 -41.49 -8.94 3.06
N GLU A 298 -41.70 -8.37 1.88
CA GLU A 298 -43.00 -7.92 1.35
C GLU A 298 -43.54 -8.87 0.26
N ILE A 299 -42.70 -9.83 -0.18
CA ILE A 299 -43.10 -10.86 -1.12
C ILE A 299 -43.62 -12.04 -0.30
N ASP A 300 -44.90 -12.37 -0.45
CA ASP A 300 -45.44 -13.60 0.10
C ASP A 300 -44.64 -14.78 -0.47
N ALA A 301 -44.21 -15.68 0.43
CA ALA A 301 -43.51 -16.88 0.01
C ALA A 301 -44.36 -17.60 -1.05
N PRO A 302 -43.78 -18.01 -2.19
CA PRO A 302 -44.53 -18.74 -3.19
C PRO A 302 -45.20 -19.95 -2.53
N LEU A 303 -46.44 -20.22 -2.94
CA LEU A 303 -47.14 -21.42 -2.48
C LEU A 303 -46.22 -22.62 -2.68
N PRO A 304 -46.11 -23.55 -1.70
CA PRO A 304 -45.25 -24.71 -1.85
C PRO A 304 -45.60 -25.47 -3.14
N GLU A 305 -44.76 -25.35 -4.18
CA GLU A 305 -44.99 -25.97 -5.49
C GLU A 305 -44.88 -27.50 -5.46
N MET A 306 -44.37 -28.05 -4.35
CA MET A 306 -44.32 -29.49 -4.12
C MET A 306 -45.27 -29.89 -2.99
N PRO A 307 -46.17 -30.86 -3.22
CA PRO A 307 -46.86 -31.54 -2.14
C PRO A 307 -45.83 -32.06 -1.13
N ALA A 308 -46.13 -31.94 0.16
CA ALA A 308 -45.31 -32.54 1.20
C ALA A 308 -45.05 -34.00 0.84
N TRP A 309 -43.78 -34.38 0.77
CA TRP A 309 -43.32 -35.72 0.42
C TRP A 309 -44.07 -36.75 1.27
N GLN A 310 -45.12 -37.38 0.70
CA GLN A 310 -45.78 -38.48 1.37
C GLN A 310 -44.92 -39.72 1.19
N LYS A 311 -44.43 -40.24 2.31
CA LYS A 311 -43.75 -41.53 2.38
C LYS A 311 -44.68 -42.58 1.77
N ARG A 312 -44.22 -43.27 0.71
CA ARG A 312 -44.99 -44.35 0.08
C ARG A 312 -45.30 -45.40 1.14
N GLN A 313 -46.58 -45.79 1.25
CA GLN A 313 -46.98 -46.89 2.13
C GLN A 313 -46.33 -48.18 1.60
N ASP A 314 -45.50 -48.79 2.44
CA ASP A 314 -45.00 -50.14 2.22
C ASP A 314 -46.12 -51.14 2.58
N GLY A 315 -46.63 -51.84 1.57
CA GLY A 315 -47.21 -53.18 1.68
C GLY A 315 -48.73 -53.30 1.77
N GLY A 316 -49.29 -54.19 0.94
CA GLY A 316 -50.54 -54.89 1.27
C GLY A 316 -51.52 -55.17 0.12
N PHE A 317 -51.19 -56.18 -0.70
CA PHE A 317 -52.08 -57.23 -1.23
C PHE A 317 -53.60 -56.96 -1.40
N GLY A 318 -54.14 -57.11 -2.63
CA GLY A 318 -55.57 -57.40 -2.82
C GLY A 318 -56.21 -57.10 -4.19
N GLY A 319 -56.08 -58.03 -5.14
CA GLY A 319 -57.22 -58.51 -5.95
C GLY A 319 -57.88 -57.67 -7.07
N ARG A 320 -57.67 -58.17 -8.31
CA ARG A 320 -58.72 -58.60 -9.27
C ARG A 320 -59.36 -57.58 -10.25
N GLY A 321 -59.00 -57.75 -11.54
CA GLY A 321 -59.84 -57.54 -12.74
C GLY A 321 -59.70 -56.16 -13.40
N GLY A 322 -59.51 -56.01 -14.70
CA GLY A 322 -59.47 -56.94 -15.83
C GLY A 322 -59.46 -56.16 -17.16
N GLY A 323 -58.97 -56.80 -18.23
CA GLY A 323 -59.13 -56.40 -19.65
C GLY A 323 -58.25 -55.24 -20.11
N GLY A 324 -57.49 -55.29 -21.21
CA GLY A 324 -57.42 -56.23 -22.31
C GLY A 324 -57.06 -55.44 -23.57
N GLY A 325 -56.06 -55.90 -24.33
CA GLY A 325 -55.98 -55.71 -25.78
C GLY A 325 -54.96 -54.70 -26.34
N GLY A 326 -54.12 -55.21 -27.26
CA GLY A 326 -53.54 -54.47 -28.39
C GLY A 326 -52.06 -54.08 -28.25
N ARG A 327 -51.09 -54.95 -28.53
CA ARG A 327 -50.46 -55.24 -29.85
C ARG A 327 -49.81 -54.04 -30.58
N GLY A 328 -48.49 -54.15 -30.77
CA GLY A 328 -47.70 -53.59 -31.87
C GLY A 328 -46.86 -52.36 -31.47
N GLY A 329 -45.56 -52.26 -31.70
CA GLY A 329 -44.59 -53.10 -32.39
C GLY A 329 -43.29 -52.30 -32.64
N GLY A 330 -42.14 -52.99 -32.69
CA GLY A 330 -40.83 -52.51 -33.19
C GLY A 330 -40.00 -51.64 -32.22
N GLY A 331 -38.81 -51.98 -31.72
CA GLY A 331 -37.67 -52.67 -32.35
C GLY A 331 -36.71 -51.59 -32.92
N SER A 332 -35.82 -50.97 -32.13
CA SER A 332 -34.45 -51.39 -31.76
C SER A 332 -33.52 -51.75 -32.92
N TRP A 333 -32.73 -50.79 -33.40
CA TRP A 333 -31.36 -50.91 -33.95
C TRP A 333 -30.72 -49.51 -33.82
N GLY A 334 -29.51 -49.25 -33.34
CA GLY A 334 -28.31 -50.06 -33.19
C GLY A 334 -27.14 -49.33 -33.87
N GLY A 335 -26.06 -49.08 -33.12
CA GLY A 335 -24.74 -48.65 -33.64
C GLY A 335 -24.53 -47.12 -33.63
N GLY A 336 -23.46 -46.56 -33.08
CA GLY A 336 -22.13 -47.11 -32.79
C GLY A 336 -21.12 -46.06 -33.26
N GLY A 337 -20.40 -45.43 -32.33
CA GLY A 337 -19.48 -44.34 -32.63
C GLY A 337 -18.60 -44.00 -31.44
N SER A 338 -17.71 -44.95 -31.13
CA SER A 338 -16.67 -44.87 -30.12
C SER A 338 -15.75 -43.66 -30.32
N TRP A 339 -15.59 -42.84 -29.27
CA TRP A 339 -14.40 -42.01 -29.05
C TRP A 339 -13.89 -42.33 -27.64
N GLY A 340 -12.95 -43.28 -27.55
CA GLY A 340 -11.91 -43.22 -26.53
C GLY A 340 -10.85 -42.20 -26.99
N GLY A 341 -10.11 -41.52 -26.12
CA GLY A 341 -10.01 -41.57 -24.67
C GLY A 341 -8.82 -40.71 -24.24
N GLY A 342 -8.78 -40.41 -22.93
CA GLY A 342 -7.60 -39.91 -22.21
C GLY A 342 -7.47 -38.38 -22.14
N GLY A 343 -7.30 -37.73 -20.99
CA GLY A 343 -7.13 -38.18 -19.60
C GLY A 343 -7.42 -36.98 -18.69
N SER A 344 -8.21 -37.16 -17.63
CA SER A 344 -7.76 -37.40 -16.25
C SER A 344 -6.92 -36.27 -15.65
N TRP A 345 -7.59 -35.38 -14.90
CA TRP A 345 -7.08 -34.82 -13.64
C TRP A 345 -8.23 -34.82 -12.62
N GLY A 346 -8.15 -35.76 -11.67
CA GLY A 346 -8.94 -35.76 -10.43
C GLY A 346 -8.57 -34.54 -9.57
N GLY A 347 -9.43 -34.03 -8.69
CA GLY A 347 -10.44 -34.74 -7.92
C GLY A 347 -9.97 -34.90 -6.47
N GLY A 348 -9.76 -33.78 -5.78
CA GLY A 348 -9.57 -33.73 -4.33
C GLY A 348 -10.84 -33.23 -3.64
N LYS A 349 -11.60 -34.15 -3.03
CA LYS A 349 -12.68 -33.87 -2.07
C LYS A 349 -12.26 -34.37 -0.69
N SER A 350 -12.34 -33.50 0.32
CA SER A 350 -12.67 -33.82 1.72
C SER A 350 -12.73 -32.49 2.48
N GLY A 351 -13.65 -32.21 3.40
CA GLY A 351 -14.83 -32.90 3.88
C GLY A 351 -15.45 -31.97 4.94
N TRP A 352 -16.68 -31.51 4.72
CA TRP A 352 -17.45 -30.78 5.74
C TRP A 352 -18.38 -31.80 6.43
N ARG A 353 -18.09 -32.09 7.70
CA ARG A 353 -19.02 -32.69 8.66
C ARG A 353 -19.25 -31.67 9.77
N GLY A 354 -20.52 -31.41 10.07
CA GLY A 354 -20.93 -30.51 11.13
C GLY A 354 -20.94 -31.16 12.52
N GLY A 355 -21.25 -30.32 13.52
CA GLY A 355 -21.78 -30.74 14.81
C GLY A 355 -21.18 -29.98 16.00
N GLY A 356 -22.04 -29.35 16.80
CA GLY A 356 -21.76 -29.01 18.20
C GLY A 356 -21.85 -27.52 18.53
N GLY A 357 -23.00 -27.09 19.09
CA GLY A 357 -23.16 -25.75 19.63
C GLY A 357 -22.51 -25.57 21.01
N VAL A 358 -22.57 -24.33 21.52
CA VAL A 358 -22.90 -23.91 22.89
C VAL A 358 -22.69 -22.39 22.99
N GLY A 359 -23.71 -21.68 23.49
CA GLY A 359 -23.51 -20.66 24.52
C GLY A 359 -23.42 -19.18 24.13
N GLY A 360 -24.49 -18.44 24.43
CA GLY A 360 -24.35 -17.15 25.12
C GLY A 360 -24.39 -15.89 24.25
N GLY A 361 -25.53 -15.19 24.24
CA GLY A 361 -25.62 -13.85 23.67
C GLY A 361 -26.95 -13.17 23.99
N ALA A 362 -27.04 -12.62 25.20
CA ALA A 362 -28.15 -11.79 25.65
C ALA A 362 -28.29 -10.54 24.77
N GLY A 363 -29.36 -10.47 23.99
CA GLY A 363 -29.75 -9.28 23.24
C GLY A 363 -30.61 -8.36 24.08
N TRP A 364 -29.99 -7.31 24.61
CA TRP A 364 -30.67 -6.18 25.23
C TRP A 364 -31.49 -5.41 24.20
N GLY A 365 -32.76 -5.17 24.51
CA GLY A 365 -33.66 -4.34 23.73
C GLY A 365 -33.38 -2.85 23.92
N HIS A 366 -33.53 -2.09 22.85
CA HIS A 366 -33.98 -0.70 22.79
C HIS A 366 -34.40 -0.49 21.31
N GLY A 367 -35.64 -0.15 20.98
CA GLY A 367 -36.37 1.02 21.45
C GLY A 367 -36.50 1.99 20.28
N GLY A 368 -37.30 1.62 19.27
CA GLY A 368 -37.53 2.42 18.07
C GLY A 368 -38.30 3.71 18.39
N LYS A 369 -37.64 4.86 18.25
CA LYS A 369 -38.29 6.18 18.29
C LYS A 369 -38.96 6.47 16.95
N ARG A 370 -40.29 6.51 16.98
CA ARG A 370 -41.16 7.13 15.97
C ARG A 370 -40.93 8.65 15.97
N GLY A 371 -40.57 9.21 14.83
CA GLY A 371 -40.61 10.66 14.57
C GLY A 371 -41.76 10.97 13.62
N ARG A 372 -42.84 11.55 14.18
CA ARG A 372 -44.02 12.04 13.47
C ARG A 372 -43.79 13.53 13.19
N TYR A 373 -43.74 13.95 11.94
CA TYR A 373 -43.84 15.37 11.57
C TYR A 373 -45.27 15.63 11.07
N GLN A 374 -45.98 16.51 11.77
CA GLN A 374 -47.12 17.26 11.26
C GLN A 374 -46.69 18.74 11.28
N TYR A 375 -46.88 19.37 10.12
CA TYR A 375 -46.82 20.80 9.74
C TYR A 375 -46.03 21.79 10.61
#